data_AF-A0A4Q3FRT5-F1
#
_entry.id   AF-A0A4Q3FRT5-F1
#
_cell.length_a   1.000
_cell.length_b   1.000
_cell.length_c   1.000
_cell.angle_alpha   90.00
_cell.angle_beta   90.00
_cell.angle_gamma   90.00
#
_symmetry.space_group_name_H-M   'P 1'
#
loop_
_entity.id
_entity.type
_entity.pdbx_description
1 polymer ?
#
loop_
_entity_poly.entity_id
_entity_poly.type
_entity_poly.pdbx_seq_one_letter_code
_entity_poly.pdbx_strand_id
1 'polypeptide(L)'
;MGIPKEKAIGFDFKFASASLYFYTESNAKLIANFAENSYLLGLSGRFGGGFEFCAVGLCLGAEYKACYEFMGGRNDTDGWFIGGKAAGAVSLKVGGCNPDCNDVDVEPFCAGFKLCGEGGVEINYAQTRGLRFGVFVGGNPICR
;
A
#
# COMPACT_ATOMS: atom_id res chain seq x y z
N MET A 1 8.65 6.76 -9.63
CA MET A 1 10.00 6.31 -10.01
C MET A 1 10.17 4.85 -9.58
N GLY A 2 10.92 4.04 -10.32
CA GLY A 2 11.04 2.60 -10.07
C GLY A 2 10.51 1.74 -11.22
N ILE A 3 10.65 0.42 -11.07
CA ILE A 3 10.19 -0.62 -11.98
C ILE A 3 8.81 -1.10 -11.49
N PRO A 4 7.71 -0.68 -12.14
CA PRO A 4 6.36 -1.06 -11.72
C PRO A 4 6.15 -2.57 -11.94
N LYS A 5 5.17 -3.16 -11.24
CA LYS A 5 4.94 -4.62 -11.25
C LYS A 5 4.70 -5.16 -12.68
N GLU A 6 4.08 -4.36 -13.54
CA GLU A 6 3.81 -4.67 -14.95
C GLU A 6 5.08 -4.67 -15.82
N LYS A 7 6.18 -4.10 -15.32
CA LYS A 7 7.50 -4.08 -15.97
C LYS A 7 8.57 -4.77 -15.11
N ALA A 8 8.16 -5.65 -14.19
CA ALA A 8 9.08 -6.37 -13.32
C ALA A 8 10.24 -6.97 -14.13
N ILE A 9 11.45 -6.92 -13.58
CA ILE A 9 12.60 -7.57 -14.21
C ILE A 9 12.37 -9.08 -14.06
N GLY A 10 12.00 -9.72 -15.16
CA GLY A 10 11.76 -11.14 -15.26
C GLY A 10 12.97 -11.89 -15.81
N PHE A 11 13.36 -12.97 -15.14
CA PHE A 11 14.23 -14.00 -15.69
C PHE A 11 13.40 -15.26 -15.90
N ASP A 12 13.33 -15.75 -17.13
CA ASP A 12 12.57 -16.96 -17.46
C ASP A 12 13.54 -18.03 -17.97
N PHE A 13 13.65 -19.11 -17.19
CA PHE A 13 14.36 -20.33 -17.55
C PHE A 13 13.32 -21.44 -17.70
N LYS A 14 13.60 -22.43 -18.55
CA LYS A 14 12.69 -23.54 -18.90
C LYS A 14 12.00 -24.25 -17.71
N PHE A 15 12.55 -24.14 -16.50
CA PHE A 15 12.05 -24.76 -15.27
C PHE A 15 12.05 -23.82 -14.06
N ALA A 16 12.40 -22.54 -14.23
CA ALA A 16 12.45 -21.56 -13.16
C ALA A 16 12.16 -20.14 -13.66
N SER A 17 11.37 -19.38 -12.92
CA SER A 17 11.13 -17.96 -13.18
C SER A 17 11.46 -17.12 -11.96
N ALA A 18 11.95 -15.91 -12.18
CA ALA A 18 12.17 -14.93 -11.12
C ALA A 18 11.68 -13.56 -11.59
N SER A 19 10.91 -12.87 -10.77
CA SER A 19 10.48 -11.50 -11.00
C SER A 19 10.83 -10.62 -9.81
N LEU A 20 11.31 -9.42 -10.08
CA LEU A 20 11.62 -8.39 -9.09
C LEU A 20 11.04 -7.06 -9.55
N TYR A 21 10.33 -6.38 -8.65
CA TYR A 21 9.79 -5.05 -8.92
C TYR A 21 9.91 -4.16 -7.69
N PHE A 22 10.02 -2.86 -7.95
CA PHE A 22 10.10 -1.83 -6.92
C PHE A 22 9.54 -0.55 -7.49
N TYR A 23 8.56 0.05 -6.82
CA TYR A 23 7.97 1.30 -7.23
C TYR A 23 7.93 2.29 -6.08
N THR A 24 8.04 3.57 -6.43
CA THR A 24 7.72 4.69 -5.55
C THR A 24 6.91 5.71 -6.34
N GLU A 25 5.88 6.23 -5.72
CA GLU A 25 5.02 7.26 -6.24
C GLU A 25 4.83 8.34 -5.18
N SER A 26 4.72 9.58 -5.64
CA SER A 26 4.53 10.73 -4.78
C SER A 26 3.67 11.74 -5.51
N ASN A 27 2.64 12.24 -4.84
CA ASN A 27 1.68 13.19 -5.36
C ASN A 27 1.62 14.40 -4.41
N ALA A 28 1.57 15.59 -4.99
CA ALA A 28 1.34 16.83 -4.28
C ALA A 28 0.07 17.50 -4.83
N LYS A 29 -0.76 18.02 -3.94
CA LYS A 29 -2.00 18.71 -4.26
C LYS A 29 -2.05 20.04 -3.51
N LEU A 30 -2.40 21.10 -4.23
CA LEU A 30 -2.68 22.41 -3.65
C LEU A 30 -4.02 22.90 -4.20
N ILE A 31 -4.93 23.27 -3.31
CA ILE A 31 -6.17 23.97 -3.64
C ILE A 31 -6.19 25.24 -2.80
N ALA A 32 -6.41 26.37 -3.47
CA ALA A 32 -6.62 27.66 -2.82
C ALA A 32 -7.93 28.25 -3.33
N ASN A 33 -8.90 28.40 -2.44
CA ASN A 33 -10.14 29.12 -2.68
C ASN A 33 -10.14 30.41 -1.87
N PHE A 34 -9.77 31.51 -2.53
CA PHE A 34 -9.71 32.82 -1.89
C PHE A 34 -11.08 33.42 -1.60
N ALA A 35 -12.13 33.03 -2.33
CA ALA A 35 -13.49 33.53 -2.11
C ALA A 35 -14.07 33.03 -0.77
N GLU A 36 -13.76 31.79 -0.40
CA GLU A 36 -14.20 31.15 0.84
C GLU A 36 -13.08 31.07 1.90
N ASN A 37 -11.94 31.74 1.66
CA ASN A 37 -10.76 31.70 2.53
C ASN A 37 -10.36 30.26 2.96
N SER A 38 -10.48 29.33 2.01
CA SER A 38 -10.32 27.89 2.22
C SER A 38 -9.12 27.38 1.43
N TYR A 39 -8.23 26.66 2.11
CA TYR A 39 -6.97 26.19 1.54
C TYR A 39 -6.76 24.73 1.88
N LEU A 40 -6.22 23.96 0.95
CA LEU A 40 -5.85 22.57 1.15
C LEU A 40 -4.52 22.28 0.49
N LEU A 41 -3.57 21.79 1.28
CA LEU A 41 -2.32 21.20 0.84
C LEU A 41 -2.34 19.71 1.17
N GLY A 42 -2.01 18.88 0.19
CA GLY A 42 -1.97 17.43 0.32
C GLY A 42 -0.66 16.88 -0.23
N LEU A 43 -0.05 15.96 0.50
CA LEU A 43 1.12 15.21 0.09
C LEU A 43 0.84 13.72 0.33
N SER A 44 0.86 12.91 -0.71
CA SER A 44 0.70 11.47 -0.58
C SER A 44 1.82 10.75 -1.30
N GLY A 45 2.11 9.55 -0.85
CA GLY A 45 3.08 8.70 -1.50
C GLY A 45 2.83 7.24 -1.20
N ARG A 46 3.31 6.40 -2.10
CA ARG A 46 3.30 4.95 -1.94
C ARG A 46 4.60 4.41 -2.47
N PHE A 47 5.20 3.49 -1.73
CA PHE A 47 6.35 2.75 -2.17
C PHE A 47 6.15 1.29 -1.85
N GLY A 48 6.71 0.43 -2.67
CA GLY A 48 6.55 -0.98 -2.49
C GLY A 48 7.47 -1.73 -3.41
N GLY A 49 7.54 -3.01 -3.17
CA GLY A 49 8.32 -3.90 -3.98
C GLY A 49 8.03 -5.33 -3.61
N GLY A 50 8.49 -6.21 -4.46
CA GLY A 50 8.34 -7.61 -4.22
C GLY A 50 9.23 -8.41 -5.13
N PHE A 51 9.31 -9.68 -4.78
CA PHE A 51 9.88 -10.69 -5.63
C PHE A 51 8.92 -11.86 -5.72
N GLU A 52 8.97 -12.56 -6.84
CA GLU A 52 8.38 -13.87 -6.99
C GLU A 52 9.40 -14.78 -7.66
N PHE A 53 9.67 -15.94 -7.07
CA PHE A 53 10.57 -16.96 -7.58
C PHE A 53 9.82 -18.28 -7.69
N CYS A 54 9.77 -18.87 -8.87
CA CYS A 54 9.19 -20.17 -9.09
C CYS A 54 10.24 -21.16 -9.60
N ALA A 55 10.27 -22.37 -9.05
CA ALA A 55 11.08 -23.47 -9.57
C ALA A 55 10.31 -24.79 -9.43
N VAL A 56 10.23 -25.57 -10.52
CA VAL A 56 9.63 -26.93 -10.51
C VAL A 56 8.25 -26.97 -9.83
N GLY A 57 7.37 -26.02 -10.18
CA GLY A 57 5.99 -25.96 -9.66
C GLY A 57 5.82 -25.37 -8.26
N LEU A 58 6.90 -24.94 -7.60
CA LEU A 58 6.86 -24.23 -6.32
C LEU A 58 7.19 -22.76 -6.53
N CYS A 59 6.28 -21.87 -6.14
CA CYS A 59 6.50 -20.43 -6.14
C CYS A 59 6.67 -19.89 -4.72
N LEU A 60 7.58 -18.94 -4.56
CA LEU A 60 7.83 -18.17 -3.35
C LEU A 60 7.72 -16.70 -3.72
N GLY A 61 6.80 -16.00 -3.09
CA GLY A 61 6.60 -14.58 -3.31
C GLY A 61 6.62 -13.82 -1.99
N ALA A 62 7.24 -12.66 -1.99
CA ALA A 62 7.06 -11.69 -0.93
C ALA A 62 6.82 -10.32 -1.56
N GLU A 63 5.83 -9.60 -1.02
CA GLU A 63 5.49 -8.24 -1.44
C GLU A 63 5.34 -7.38 -0.19
N TYR A 64 5.84 -6.16 -0.26
CA TYR A 64 5.59 -5.13 0.74
C TYR A 64 5.12 -3.85 0.04
N LYS A 65 4.26 -3.12 0.72
CA LYS A 65 3.75 -1.82 0.31
C LYS A 65 3.69 -0.94 1.55
N ALA A 66 4.04 0.33 1.40
CA ALA A 66 3.94 1.32 2.42
C ALA A 66 3.43 2.61 1.79
N CYS A 67 2.49 3.26 2.47
CA CYS A 67 1.78 4.42 1.95
C CYS A 67 1.66 5.46 3.03
N TYR A 68 1.71 6.73 2.63
CA TYR A 68 1.46 7.84 3.51
C TYR A 68 0.61 8.90 2.81
N GLU A 69 -0.14 9.63 3.62
CA GLU A 69 -0.89 10.80 3.19
C GLU A 69 -0.86 11.84 4.29
N PHE A 70 -0.50 13.07 3.94
CA PHE A 70 -0.60 14.24 4.78
C PHE A 70 -1.52 15.23 4.10
N MET A 71 -2.50 15.75 4.84
CA MET A 71 -3.41 16.77 4.38
C MET A 71 -3.48 17.86 5.41
N GLY A 72 -3.40 19.12 5.01
CA GLY A 72 -3.54 20.24 5.93
C GLY A 72 -4.10 21.44 5.22
N GLY A 73 -4.69 22.35 5.99
CA GLY A 73 -5.42 23.44 5.38
C GLY A 73 -6.20 24.27 6.37
N ARG A 74 -7.04 25.12 5.81
CA ARG A 74 -8.01 25.91 6.54
C ARG A 74 -9.35 25.81 5.85
N ASN A 75 -10.42 25.65 6.63
CA ASN A 75 -11.79 25.87 6.18
C ASN A 75 -12.63 26.45 7.35
N ASP A 76 -13.85 26.90 7.07
CA ASP A 76 -14.70 27.52 8.09
C ASP A 76 -15.28 26.53 9.13
N THR A 77 -15.38 25.24 8.77
CA THR A 77 -15.95 24.21 9.65
C THR A 77 -14.95 23.71 10.70
N ASP A 78 -13.71 23.54 10.29
CA ASP A 78 -12.63 22.91 11.05
C ASP A 78 -11.57 23.90 11.52
N GLY A 79 -11.63 25.15 11.04
CA GLY A 79 -10.57 26.13 11.22
C GLY A 79 -9.29 25.66 10.51
N TRP A 80 -8.14 25.85 11.15
CA TRP A 80 -6.90 25.21 10.71
C TRP A 80 -6.91 23.72 11.07
N PHE A 81 -6.60 22.87 10.11
CA PHE A 81 -6.53 21.42 10.30
C PHE A 81 -5.28 20.83 9.66
N ILE A 82 -4.81 19.72 10.22
CA ILE A 82 -3.74 18.89 9.68
C ILE A 82 -4.04 17.43 10.04
N GLY A 83 -3.86 16.55 9.06
CA GLY A 83 -4.06 15.13 9.15
C GLY A 83 -2.89 14.41 8.50
N GLY A 84 -2.51 13.28 9.08
CA GLY A 84 -1.46 12.40 8.59
C GLY A 84 -1.90 10.96 8.75
N LYS A 85 -1.72 10.15 7.72
CA LYS A 85 -1.98 8.71 7.72
C LYS A 85 -0.74 8.01 7.20
N ALA A 86 -0.42 6.88 7.80
CA ALA A 86 0.62 5.98 7.32
C ALA A 86 0.11 4.55 7.43
N ALA A 87 0.31 3.75 6.38
CA ALA A 87 -0.10 2.36 6.30
C ALA A 87 1.01 1.51 5.70
N GLY A 88 1.03 0.24 6.09
CA GLY A 88 1.91 -0.76 5.55
C GLY A 88 1.15 -2.06 5.30
N ALA A 89 1.47 -2.72 4.20
CA ALA A 89 1.00 -4.04 3.85
C ALA A 89 2.19 -4.94 3.53
N VAL A 90 2.11 -6.19 3.96
CA VAL A 90 3.04 -7.25 3.62
C VAL A 90 2.25 -8.45 3.17
N SER A 91 2.74 -9.15 2.15
CA SER A 91 2.20 -10.45 1.78
C SER A 91 3.30 -11.45 1.49
N LEU A 92 3.05 -12.70 1.86
CA LEU A 92 3.92 -13.84 1.64
C LEU A 92 3.09 -14.90 0.93
N LYS A 93 3.62 -15.43 -0.17
CA LYS A 93 3.03 -16.52 -0.95
C LYS A 93 4.01 -17.67 -1.00
N VAL A 94 3.54 -18.87 -0.73
CA VAL A 94 4.32 -20.10 -0.83
C VAL A 94 3.49 -21.17 -1.51
N GLY A 95 4.06 -21.87 -2.49
CA GLY A 95 3.43 -22.99 -3.17
C GLY A 95 3.02 -22.69 -4.62
N GLY A 96 2.40 -23.68 -5.26
CA GLY A 96 2.08 -23.65 -6.68
C GLY A 96 0.68 -23.14 -7.02
N CYS A 97 -0.27 -23.26 -6.07
CA CYS A 97 -1.61 -22.70 -6.25
C CYS A 97 -1.58 -21.17 -6.10
N ASN A 98 -2.64 -20.48 -6.55
CA ASN A 98 -2.79 -19.03 -6.39
C ASN A 98 -3.88 -18.68 -5.37
N PRO A 99 -3.68 -19.00 -4.07
CA PRO A 99 -4.66 -18.76 -3.02
C PRO A 99 -4.93 -17.27 -2.81
N ASP A 100 -6.13 -16.97 -2.31
CA ASP A 100 -6.50 -15.65 -1.83
C ASP A 100 -5.73 -15.25 -0.56
N CYS A 101 -5.80 -13.97 -0.19
CA CYS A 101 -5.12 -13.47 1.01
C CYS A 101 -5.66 -14.11 2.29
N ASN A 102 -4.75 -14.58 3.14
CA ASN A 102 -5.03 -15.32 4.39
C ASN A 102 -5.78 -16.63 4.16
N ASP A 103 -5.47 -17.30 3.05
CA ASP A 103 -6.07 -18.57 2.66
C ASP A 103 -5.01 -19.62 2.30
N VAL A 104 -5.45 -20.89 2.34
CA VAL A 104 -4.68 -22.08 1.98
C VAL A 104 -5.47 -22.82 0.90
N ASP A 105 -4.84 -23.04 -0.24
CA ASP A 105 -5.43 -23.78 -1.36
C ASP A 105 -4.67 -25.09 -1.57
N VAL A 106 -5.43 -26.18 -1.70
CA VAL A 106 -4.92 -27.55 -1.82
C VAL A 106 -5.71 -28.28 -2.88
N GLU A 107 -5.10 -28.42 -4.05
CA GLU A 107 -5.60 -29.17 -5.19
C GLU A 107 -4.78 -30.47 -5.38
N PRO A 108 -5.31 -31.49 -6.07
CA PRO A 108 -4.62 -32.79 -6.22
C PRO A 108 -3.21 -32.75 -6.83
N PHE A 109 -2.81 -31.63 -7.44
CA PHE A 109 -1.46 -31.42 -8.00
C PHE A 109 -0.80 -30.09 -7.59
N CYS A 110 -1.38 -29.33 -6.67
CA CYS A 110 -0.75 -28.13 -6.12
C CYS A 110 -1.17 -27.91 -4.67
N ALA A 111 -0.27 -27.36 -3.86
CA ALA A 111 -0.63 -26.78 -2.58
C ALA A 111 0.04 -25.42 -2.48
N GLY A 112 -0.63 -24.47 -1.84
CA GLY A 112 -0.05 -23.18 -1.54
C GLY A 112 -0.84 -22.42 -0.49
N PHE A 113 -0.19 -21.45 0.14
CA PHE A 113 -0.84 -20.53 1.06
C PHE A 113 -0.36 -19.12 0.77
N LYS A 114 -1.22 -18.15 1.12
CA LYS A 114 -0.87 -16.73 1.06
C LYS A 114 -1.28 -16.04 2.34
N LEU A 115 -0.32 -15.39 2.99
CA LEU A 115 -0.54 -14.59 4.19
C LEU A 115 -0.45 -13.11 3.81
N CYS A 116 -1.41 -12.32 4.24
CA CYS A 116 -1.46 -10.88 4.00
C CYS A 116 -1.73 -10.16 5.32
N GLY A 117 -0.80 -9.29 5.72
CA GLY A 117 -0.96 -8.41 6.87
C GLY A 117 -0.99 -6.97 6.42
N GLU A 118 -1.96 -6.20 6.92
CA GLU A 118 -2.04 -4.77 6.66
C GLU A 118 -2.39 -4.04 7.95
N GLY A 119 -1.75 -2.90 8.19
CA GLY A 119 -2.10 -2.02 9.30
C GLY A 119 -1.56 -0.62 9.10
N GLY A 120 -2.00 0.28 9.97
CA GLY A 120 -1.53 1.66 9.92
C GLY A 120 -2.09 2.53 11.03
N VAL A 121 -1.69 3.79 10.97
CA VAL A 121 -1.99 4.81 11.96
C VAL A 121 -2.48 6.07 11.28
N GLU A 122 -3.32 6.81 11.99
CA GLU A 122 -3.90 8.07 11.54
C GLU A 122 -3.86 9.06 12.70
N ILE A 123 -3.44 10.29 12.41
CA ILE A 123 -3.39 11.41 13.32
C ILE A 123 -4.11 12.56 12.65
N ASN A 124 -5.12 13.13 13.29
CA ASN A 124 -5.80 14.32 12.79
C ASN A 124 -5.93 15.35 13.89
N TYR A 125 -5.71 16.60 13.52
CA TYR A 125 -5.96 17.77 14.34
C TYR A 125 -6.83 18.74 13.55
N ALA A 126 -7.87 19.26 14.20
CA ALA A 126 -8.63 20.39 13.70
C ALA A 126 -8.83 21.38 14.84
N GLN A 127 -8.75 22.68 14.55
CA GLN A 127 -8.89 23.74 15.55
C GLN A 127 -10.21 23.64 16.32
N THR A 128 -11.31 23.25 15.66
CA THR A 128 -12.63 23.13 16.28
C THR A 128 -12.91 21.78 16.93
N ARG A 129 -12.17 20.72 16.57
CA ARG A 129 -12.42 19.33 17.03
C ARG A 129 -11.30 18.72 17.87
N GLY A 130 -10.17 19.40 18.01
CA GLY A 130 -8.99 18.93 18.73
C GLY A 130 -8.23 17.82 17.99
N LEU A 131 -7.38 17.13 18.75
CA LEU A 131 -6.50 16.06 18.29
C LEU A 131 -7.20 14.69 18.37
N ARG A 132 -7.03 13.87 17.34
CA ARG A 132 -7.56 12.50 17.23
C ARG A 132 -6.48 11.57 16.73
N PHE A 133 -6.42 10.39 17.33
CA PHE A 133 -5.54 9.30 16.94
C PHE A 133 -6.38 8.09 16.56
N GLY A 134 -5.96 7.39 15.53
CA GLY A 134 -6.55 6.14 15.07
C GLY A 134 -5.48 5.13 14.73
N VAL A 135 -5.75 3.87 15.00
CA VAL A 135 -4.97 2.72 14.55
C VAL A 135 -5.94 1.78 13.85
N PHE A 136 -5.54 1.19 12.75
CA PHE A 136 -6.35 0.24 12.00
C PHE A 136 -5.53 -0.97 11.57
N VAL A 137 -6.22 -2.10 11.45
CA VAL A 137 -5.68 -3.37 10.98
C VAL A 137 -6.64 -3.91 9.92
N GLY A 138 -6.10 -4.21 8.73
CA GLY A 138 -6.85 -4.71 7.58
C GLY A 138 -7.57 -3.64 6.74
N GLY A 139 -7.33 -3.65 5.42
CA GLY A 139 -8.25 -3.11 4.42
C GLY A 139 -8.37 -1.59 4.32
N ASN A 140 -7.29 -0.84 4.52
CA ASN A 140 -7.30 0.60 4.34
C ASN A 140 -7.10 1.01 2.86
N PRO A 141 -7.96 1.89 2.30
CA PRO A 141 -7.83 2.36 0.91
C PRO A 141 -6.53 3.10 0.57
N ILE A 142 -5.76 3.63 1.54
CA ILE A 142 -4.52 4.37 1.24
C ILE A 142 -3.48 3.47 0.54
N CYS A 143 -3.50 2.17 0.86
CA CYS A 143 -2.65 1.16 0.26
C CYS A 143 -3.38 0.22 -0.72
N ARG A 144 -4.58 0.56 -1.21
CA ARG A 144 -5.16 -0.13 -2.37
C ARG A 144 -4.59 0.36 -3.71
#